data_AF-A0A533TIF2-F1
#
_entry.id   AF-A0A533TIF2-F1
#
_cell.length_a   1.000
_cell.length_b   1.000
_cell.length_c   1.000
_cell.angle_alpha   90.00
_cell.angle_beta   90.00
_cell.angle_gamma   90.00
#
_symmetry.space_group_name_H-M   'P 1'
#
loop_
_entity.id
_entity.type
_entity.pdbx_description
1 polymer ?
#
loop_
_entity_poly.entity_id
_entity_poly.type
_entity_poly.pdbx_seq_one_letter_code
_entity_poly.pdbx_strand_id
1 'polypeptide(L)' 'MFGQMDLVLIGGAVLLLFGPSKLPELMRGMGKGVREFKKAQSEFEGEIKNAIEPPEKKTTQNKQEV' A
#
# COMPACT_ATOMS: atom_id res chain seq x y z
N MET A 1 -12.60 16.92 -26.92
CA MET A 1 -11.95 18.06 -26.24
C MET A 1 -12.47 18.07 -24.82
N PHE A 2 -11.99 17.14 -23.98
CA PHE A 2 -12.29 17.15 -22.55
C PHE A 2 -11.20 17.99 -21.88
N GLY A 3 -11.60 19.13 -21.33
CA GLY A 3 -10.69 20.13 -20.78
C GLY A 3 -10.65 20.10 -19.26
N GLN A 4 -9.70 20.84 -18.67
CA GLN A 4 -9.65 21.06 -17.21
C GLN A 4 -10.99 21.56 -16.65
N MET A 5 -11.76 22.31 -17.45
CA MET A 5 -13.07 22.85 -17.08
C MET A 5 -14.11 21.75 -16.78
N ASP A 6 -14.13 20.66 -17.56
CA ASP A 6 -15.11 19.58 -17.39
C ASP A 6 -14.86 18.82 -16.08
N LEU A 7 -13.58 18.62 -15.75
CA LEU A 7 -13.15 17.94 -14.53
C LEU A 7 -13.45 18.78 -13.29
N VAL A 8 -13.33 20.11 -13.39
CA VAL A 8 -13.75 21.05 -12.34
C VAL A 8 -15.26 21.05 -12.16
N LEU A 9 -16.04 20.98 -13.25
CA LEU A 9 -17.50 20.95 -13.18
C LEU A 9 -17.99 19.67 -12.50
N ILE A 10 -17.46 18.51 -12.89
CA ILE A 10 -17.78 17.21 -12.29
C ILE A 10 -17.32 17.15 -10.84
N GLY A 11 -16.08 17.59 -10.56
CA GLY A 11 -15.56 17.71 -9.20
C GLY A 11 -16.43 18.61 -8.33
N GLY A 12 -16.86 19.75 -8.87
CA GLY A 12 -17.78 20.68 -8.21
C GLY A 12 -19.15 20.07 -7.91
N ALA A 13 -19.74 19.33 -8.85
CA ALA A 13 -21.01 18.63 -8.64
C ALA A 13 -20.90 17.57 -7.53
N VAL A 14 -19.83 16.76 -7.54
CA VAL A 14 -19.54 15.78 -6.48
C VAL A 14 -19.32 16.48 -5.14
N LEU A 15 -18.58 17.59 -5.12
CA LEU A 15 -18.36 18.41 -3.92
C LEU A 15 -19.65 19.04 -3.39
N LEU A 16 -20.63 19.34 -4.23
CA LEU A 16 -21.92 19.87 -3.80
C LEU A 16 -22.79 18.78 -3.15
N LEU A 17 -22.75 17.55 -3.67
CA LEU A 17 -23.50 16.41 -3.13
C LEU A 17 -22.89 15.88 -1.82
N PHE A 18 -21.57 15.71 -1.80
CA PHE A 18 -20.87 15.09 -0.67
C PHE A 18 -20.23 16.11 0.27
N GLY A 19 -19.97 17.33 -0.19
CA GLY A 19 -19.26 18.36 0.58
C GLY A 19 -17.73 18.28 0.43
N PRO A 20 -17.02 19.43 0.52
CA PRO A 20 -15.56 19.48 0.40
C PRO A 20 -14.81 18.76 1.52
N SER A 21 -15.45 18.56 2.67
CA SER A 21 -14.85 17.86 3.80
C SER A 21 -14.94 16.34 3.66
N LYS A 22 -15.93 15.78 2.95
CA LYS A 22 -16.13 14.34 2.86
C LYS A 22 -15.17 13.65 1.92
N LEU A 23 -14.81 14.29 0.81
CA LEU A 23 -13.82 13.76 -0.13
C LEU A 23 -12.46 13.46 0.54
N PRO A 24 -11.81 14.40 1.27
CA PRO A 24 -10.55 14.12 1.96
C PRO A 24 -10.72 13.19 3.17
N GLU A 25 -11.87 13.20 3.84
CA GLU A 25 -12.17 12.27 4.93
C GLU A 25 -12.22 10.81 4.45
N LEU A 26 -12.94 10.57 3.34
CA LEU A 26 -13.00 9.28 2.64
C LEU A 26 -11.61 8.84 2.15
N MET A 27 -10.87 9.73 1.49
CA MET A 27 -9.50 9.42 1.02
C MET A 27 -8.55 9.08 2.16
N ARG A 28 -8.63 9.78 3.31
CA ARG A 28 -7.83 9.48 4.50
C ARG A 28 -8.19 8.11 5.08
N GLY A 29 -9.48 7.78 5.20
CA GLY A 29 -9.94 6.48 5.66
C GLY A 29 -9.48 5.34 4.73
N MET A 30 -9.72 5.49 3.43
CA MET A 30 -9.31 4.53 2.41
C MET A 30 -7.78 4.36 2.36
N GLY A 31 -7.03 5.46 2.43
CA GLY A 31 -5.57 5.42 2.40
C GLY A 31 -4.96 4.69 3.60
N LYS A 32 -5.55 4.84 4.80
CA LYS A 32 -5.16 4.05 5.98
C LYS A 32 -5.45 2.56 5.76
N GLY A 33 -6.66 2.21 5.31
CA GLY A 33 -7.03 0.82 5.03
C GLY A 33 -6.13 0.15 3.99
N VAL A 34 -5.83 0.84 2.87
CA VAL A 34 -4.90 0.33 1.84
C VAL A 34 -3.48 0.15 2.40
N ARG A 35 -3.02 1.06 3.25
CA ARG A 35 -1.69 0.96 3.87
C ARG A 35 -1.59 -0.24 4.82
N GLU A 36 -2.59 -0.43 5.67
CA GLU A 36 -2.65 -1.57 6.60
C GLU A 36 -2.77 -2.89 5.83
N PHE A 37 -3.62 -2.93 4.80
CA PHE A 37 -3.75 -4.08 3.92
C PHE A 37 -2.42 -4.47 3.27
N LYS A 38 -1.69 -3.51 2.69
CA LYS A 38 -0.36 -3.76 2.11
C LYS A 38 0.64 -4.28 3.15
N LYS A 39 0.61 -3.74 4.37
CA LYS A 39 1.51 -4.19 5.44
C LYS A 39 1.24 -5.66 5.81
N ALA A 40 -0.04 -6.01 6.02
CA ALA A 40 -0.44 -7.38 6.32
C ALA A 40 -0.09 -8.34 5.19
N GLN A 41 -0.29 -7.92 3.93
CA GLN A 41 0.12 -8.71 2.76
C GLN A 41 1.62 -8.97 2.75
N SER A 42 2.46 -7.96 2.98
CA SER A 42 3.93 -8.11 2.99
C SER A 42 4.43 -9.00 4.14
N GLU A 43 3.80 -8.93 5.31
CA GLU A 43 4.09 -9.80 6.45
C GLU A 43 3.76 -11.26 6.12
N PHE A 44 2.58 -11.50 5.57
CA PHE A 44 2.14 -12.83 5.13
C PHE A 44 3.02 -13.41 4.02
N GLU A 45 3.41 -12.61 3.01
CA GLU A 45 4.36 -13.05 1.98
C GLU A 45 5.72 -13.41 2.57
N GLY A 46 6.18 -12.69 3.59
CA GLY A 46 7.41 -12.99 4.32
C GLY A 46 7.31 -14.31 5.08
N GLU A 47 6.23 -14.52 5.82
CA GLU A 47 6.00 -15.77 6.57
C GLU A 47 5.88 -16.98 5.64
N ILE A 48 5.15 -16.86 4.53
CA ILE A 48 5.03 -17.92 3.53
C ILE A 48 6.39 -18.28 2.93
N LYS A 49 7.22 -17.27 2.57
CA LYS A 49 8.56 -17.54 2.06
C LYS A 49 9.42 -18.28 3.07
N ASN A 50 9.41 -17.86 4.34
CA ASN A 50 10.16 -18.54 5.41
C ASN A 50 9.62 -19.94 5.73
N ALA A 51 8.34 -20.22 5.47
CA ALA A 51 7.73 -21.53 5.69
C ALA A 51 7.94 -22.51 4.53
N ILE A 52 8.09 -22.01 3.30
CA ILE A 52 8.28 -22.83 2.08
C ILE A 52 9.77 -23.02 1.76
N GLU A 53 10.64 -22.07 2.11
CA GLU A 53 12.09 -22.25 2.00
C GLU A 53 12.60 -23.09 3.19
N PRO A 54 13.11 -24.31 2.97
CA PRO A 54 13.79 -25.05 4.02
C PRO A 54 14.98 -24.22 4.53
N PRO A 55 15.38 -24.36 5.81
CA PRO A 55 16.49 -23.59 6.37
C PRO A 55 17.78 -23.92 5.59
N GLU A 56 18.12 -23.09 4.61
CA GLU A 56 19.40 -23.21 3.95
C GLU A 56 20.47 -22.83 4.96
N LYS A 57 21.23 -23.85 5.37
CA LYS A 57 22.38 -23.77 6.25
C LYS A 57 23.21 -22.54 5.94
N LYS A 58 23.29 -21.60 6.89
CA LYS A 58 24.51 -20.80 7.06
C LYS A 58 25.62 -21.70 7.59
N THR A 59 26.18 -22.55 6.73
CA THR A 59 27.42 -23.30 6.95
C THR A 59 28.58 -22.45 6.42
N THR A 60 29.46 -22.09 7.36
CA THR A 60 30.90 -21.82 7.15
C THR A 60 31.32 -20.53 6.41
N GLN A 61 31.65 -19.52 7.20
CA GLN A 61 32.87 -18.72 6.98
C GLN A 61 33.60 -18.54 8.31
N ASN A 62 34.21 -19.62 8.80
CA ASN A 62 35.41 -19.53 9.62
C ASN A 62 36.44 -20.45 8.96
N LYS A 63 37.27 -19.85 8.10
CA LYS A 63 38.52 -20.45 7.68
C LYS A 63 39.62 -19.52 8.18
N GLN A 64 40.38 -20.04 9.13
CA GLN A 64 41.70 -19.59 9.52
C GLN A 64 42.53 -19.33 8.26
N GLU A 65 43.20 -18.18 8.22
CA GLU A 65 44.48 -18.11 7.54
C GLU A 65 45.53 -17.75 8.60
N VAL A 66 46.62 -18.47 8.49
CA VAL A 66 47.72 -18.71 9.44
C VAL A 66 48.81 -17.68 9.22
#